data_AF-I3SFS2-F1
#
_entry.id   AF-I3SFS2-F1
#
_cell.length_a   1.000
_cell.length_b   1.000
_cell.length_c   1.000
_cell.angle_alpha   90.00
_cell.angle_beta   90.00
_cell.angle_gamma   90.00
#
_symmetry.space_group_name_H-M   'P 1'
#
loop_
_entity.id
_entity.type
_entity.pdbx_description
1 polymer ?
#
loop_
_entity_poly.entity_id
_entity_poly.type
_entity_poly.pdbx_seq_one_letter_code
_entity_poly.pdbx_strand_id
1 'polypeptide(L)'
;MLDFLPERIGHACFFEEEHWRKLKSSKIPVELCLTSNIRTLSVPSIDAHHFVDLYNAKHHVVLCTDDFGVFSTSLSNEYKIAAFSFGLGRKEMFELSKNAVEFIFADNMVKEDLRNIFSLVAKNL
;
A
#
# COMPACT_ATOMS: atom_id res chain seq x y z
N MET A 1 -14.14 1.44 14.14
CA MET A 1 -12.98 0.63 13.70
C MET A 1 -11.66 1.28 14.10
N LEU A 2 -11.37 2.52 13.66
CA LEU A 2 -10.08 3.17 14.00
C LEU A 2 -9.84 3.38 15.50
N ASP A 3 -10.87 3.48 16.34
CA ASP A 3 -10.76 3.54 17.81
C ASP A 3 -10.17 2.27 18.44
N PHE A 4 -10.25 1.13 17.75
CA PHE A 4 -9.62 -0.11 18.20
C PHE A 4 -8.09 -0.07 18.05
N LEU A 5 -7.56 0.85 17.25
CA LEU A 5 -6.14 0.97 16.92
C LEU A 5 -5.54 -0.35 16.37
N PRO A 6 -6.12 -0.94 15.30
CA PRO A 6 -5.51 -2.09 14.67
C PRO A 6 -4.14 -1.74 14.10
N GLU A 7 -3.24 -2.71 14.03
CA GLU A 7 -1.89 -2.47 13.51
C GLU A 7 -1.85 -2.22 12.00
N ARG A 8 -2.87 -2.65 11.23
CA ARG A 8 -3.11 -2.31 9.81
C ARG A 8 -4.61 -2.31 9.50
N ILE A 9 -5.01 -1.67 8.41
CA ILE A 9 -6.37 -1.78 7.85
C ILE A 9 -6.33 -2.07 6.34
N GLY A 10 -7.35 -2.74 5.84
CA GLY A 10 -7.53 -3.02 4.41
C GLY A 10 -8.50 -2.07 3.71
N HIS A 11 -8.23 -1.80 2.44
CA HIS A 11 -9.06 -1.03 1.50
C HIS A 11 -9.26 0.45 1.86
N ALA A 12 -10.08 0.78 2.87
CA ALA A 12 -10.48 2.13 3.26
C ALA A 12 -11.24 2.97 2.17
N CYS A 13 -12.00 2.32 1.27
CA CYS A 13 -12.65 2.99 0.13
C CYS A 13 -13.73 4.03 0.49
N PHE A 14 -14.43 3.84 1.60
CA PHE A 14 -15.61 4.66 1.98
C PHE A 14 -15.33 5.55 3.20
N PHE A 15 -14.07 5.90 3.43
CA PHE A 15 -13.72 6.82 4.50
C PHE A 15 -14.18 8.24 4.17
N GLU A 16 -14.88 8.85 5.13
CA GLU A 16 -15.18 10.28 5.15
C GLU A 16 -14.02 11.10 5.73
N GLU A 17 -14.10 12.43 5.67
CA GLU A 17 -13.02 13.34 6.07
C GLU A 17 -12.53 13.10 7.52
N GLU A 18 -13.45 12.86 8.46
CA GLU A 18 -13.09 12.55 9.86
C GLU A 18 -12.29 11.25 9.97
N HIS A 19 -12.67 10.23 9.21
CA HIS A 19 -11.97 8.94 9.18
C HIS A 19 -10.55 9.12 8.63
N TRP A 20 -10.38 9.90 7.56
CA TRP A 20 -9.05 10.20 7.01
C TRP A 20 -8.17 10.98 7.97
N ARG A 21 -8.73 11.99 8.65
CA ARG A 21 -8.02 12.78 9.66
C ARG A 21 -7.50 11.88 10.79
N LYS A 22 -8.37 11.00 11.28
CA LYS A 22 -8.05 10.05 12.34
C LYS A 22 -7.00 9.04 11.90
N LEU A 23 -7.15 8.45 10.71
CA LEU A 23 -6.21 7.49 10.15
C LEU A 23 -4.80 8.09 9.99
N LYS A 24 -4.69 9.28 9.39
CA LYS A 24 -3.41 9.97 9.19
C LYS A 24 -2.75 10.31 10.54
N SER A 25 -3.54 10.63 11.56
CA SER A 25 -3.02 10.88 12.91
C SER A 25 -2.50 9.61 13.62
N SER A 26 -3.13 8.45 13.40
CA SER A 26 -2.76 7.19 14.05
C SER A 26 -1.60 6.47 13.36
N LYS A 27 -1.27 6.83 12.11
CA LYS A 27 -0.21 6.20 11.29
C LYS A 27 -0.43 4.71 11.04
N ILE A 28 -1.67 4.22 11.18
CA ILE A 28 -2.03 2.84 10.86
C ILE A 28 -1.82 2.61 9.35
N PRO A 29 -0.96 1.68 8.92
CA PRO A 29 -0.73 1.36 7.52
C PRO A 29 -2.01 0.87 6.83
N VAL A 30 -2.16 1.25 5.56
CA VAL A 30 -3.29 0.84 4.72
C VAL A 30 -2.81 -0.17 3.67
N GLU A 31 -3.43 -1.33 3.64
CA GLU A 31 -3.31 -2.31 2.57
C GLU A 31 -4.23 -1.88 1.42
N LEU A 32 -3.63 -1.47 0.29
CA LEU A 32 -4.32 -0.91 -0.87
C LEU A 32 -4.42 -1.96 -1.98
N CYS A 33 -5.66 -2.22 -2.40
CA CYS A 33 -6.00 -3.31 -3.32
C CYS A 33 -6.59 -2.73 -4.62
N LEU A 34 -5.72 -2.14 -5.46
CA LEU A 34 -6.13 -1.27 -6.58
C LEU A 34 -7.10 -1.99 -7.53
N THR A 35 -6.69 -3.14 -8.08
CA THR A 35 -7.54 -3.87 -9.04
C THR A 35 -8.84 -4.33 -8.39
N SER A 36 -8.80 -4.85 -7.15
CA SER A 36 -10.00 -5.25 -6.40
C SER A 36 -10.98 -4.09 -6.25
N ASN A 37 -10.49 -2.92 -5.83
CA ASN A 37 -11.35 -1.77 -5.57
C ASN A 37 -12.03 -1.23 -6.84
N ILE A 38 -11.36 -1.29 -7.99
CA ILE A 38 -11.97 -0.94 -9.28
C ILE A 38 -12.96 -2.02 -9.73
N ARG A 39 -12.59 -3.30 -9.65
CA ARG A 39 -13.44 -4.42 -10.12
C ARG A 39 -14.72 -4.56 -9.32
N THR A 40 -14.70 -4.18 -8.04
CA THR A 40 -15.87 -4.20 -7.14
C THR A 40 -16.69 -2.91 -7.19
N LEU A 41 -16.30 -1.92 -7.99
CA LEU A 41 -16.91 -0.59 -8.05
C LEU A 41 -16.86 0.16 -6.70
N SER A 42 -15.96 -0.24 -5.80
CA SER A 42 -15.75 0.45 -4.52
C SER A 42 -15.04 1.79 -4.69
N VAL A 43 -14.28 1.93 -5.78
CA VAL A 43 -13.65 3.18 -6.22
C VAL A 43 -13.96 3.37 -7.71
N PRO A 44 -14.37 4.56 -8.16
CA PRO A 44 -14.92 4.76 -9.51
C PRO A 44 -13.87 4.67 -10.63
N SER A 45 -12.60 5.00 -10.35
CA SER A 45 -11.49 4.91 -11.29
C SER A 45 -10.16 4.87 -10.55
N ILE A 46 -9.09 4.43 -11.23
CA ILE A 46 -7.76 4.40 -10.63
C ILE A 46 -7.27 5.80 -10.25
N ASP A 47 -7.59 6.81 -11.06
CA ASP A 47 -7.20 8.21 -10.82
C ASP A 47 -7.91 8.81 -9.60
N ALA A 48 -9.08 8.27 -9.22
CA ALA A 48 -9.83 8.65 -8.03
C ALA A 48 -9.43 7.85 -6.78
N HIS A 49 -8.49 6.90 -6.90
CA HIS A 49 -8.11 6.05 -5.77
C HIS A 49 -7.36 6.86 -4.71
N HIS A 50 -7.71 6.66 -3.44
CA HIS A 50 -7.07 7.29 -2.27
C HIS A 50 -5.60 6.90 -2.06
N PHE A 51 -5.00 6.11 -2.97
CA PHE A 51 -3.57 5.80 -2.95
C PHE A 51 -2.76 7.10 -3.03
N VAL A 52 -3.09 7.99 -3.97
CA VAL A 52 -2.28 9.18 -4.25
C VAL A 52 -2.32 10.19 -3.10
N ASP A 53 -3.47 10.33 -2.44
CA ASP A 53 -3.61 11.20 -1.26
C ASP A 53 -2.76 10.67 -0.09
N LEU A 54 -2.84 9.37 0.19
CA LEU A 54 -2.05 8.74 1.25
C LEU A 54 -0.55 8.81 0.93
N TYR A 55 -0.18 8.53 -0.32
CA TYR A 55 1.21 8.59 -0.77
C TYR A 55 1.79 10.00 -0.65
N ASN A 56 1.08 11.02 -1.13
CA ASN A 56 1.51 12.43 -1.05
C ASN A 56 1.57 12.92 0.40
N ALA A 57 0.69 12.44 1.28
CA ALA A 57 0.73 12.71 2.71
C ALA A 57 1.87 11.96 3.45
N LYS A 58 2.67 11.14 2.74
CA LYS A 58 3.69 10.25 3.31
C LYS A 58 3.12 9.30 4.36
N HIS A 59 1.85 8.91 4.20
CA HIS A 59 1.20 7.93 5.05
C HIS A 59 1.70 6.52 4.72
N HIS A 60 1.65 5.62 5.70
CA HIS A 60 2.08 4.24 5.53
C HIS A 60 1.08 3.48 4.64
N VAL A 61 1.55 2.97 3.51
CA VAL A 61 0.74 2.22 2.55
C VAL A 61 1.49 0.99 2.06
N VAL A 62 0.73 -0.06 1.73
CA VAL A 62 1.25 -1.31 1.15
C VAL A 62 0.37 -1.69 -0.03
N LEU A 63 0.97 -1.99 -1.18
CA LEU A 63 0.22 -2.51 -2.33
C LEU A 63 -0.01 -4.02 -2.14
N CYS A 64 -1.26 -4.44 -2.26
CA CYS A 64 -1.71 -5.82 -2.09
C CYS A 64 -2.58 -6.26 -3.28
N THR A 65 -2.65 -7.56 -3.52
CA THR A 65 -3.50 -8.10 -4.60
C THR A 65 -4.96 -8.24 -4.21
N ASP A 66 -5.26 -8.30 -2.90
CA ASP A 66 -6.49 -8.92 -2.41
C ASP A 66 -6.57 -10.35 -2.96
N ASP A 67 -7.57 -10.65 -3.78
CA ASP A 67 -7.75 -11.94 -4.44
C ASP A 67 -7.20 -11.95 -5.88
N PHE A 68 -5.91 -12.26 -6.04
CA PHE A 68 -5.26 -12.23 -7.36
C PHE A 68 -5.94 -13.16 -8.40
N GLY A 69 -6.47 -14.31 -7.95
CA GLY A 69 -7.17 -15.27 -8.81
C GLY A 69 -8.55 -14.77 -9.24
N VAL A 70 -9.33 -14.22 -8.30
CA VAL A 70 -10.68 -13.70 -8.56
C VAL A 70 -10.61 -12.49 -9.49
N PHE A 71 -9.65 -11.59 -9.25
CA PHE A 71 -9.52 -10.35 -10.03
C PHE A 71 -8.58 -10.46 -11.23
N SER A 72 -8.06 -11.66 -11.52
CA SER A 72 -7.13 -11.92 -12.64
C SER A 72 -5.97 -10.93 -12.69
N THR A 73 -5.30 -10.72 -11.54
CA THR A 73 -4.14 -9.83 -11.41
C THR A 73 -2.94 -10.55 -10.78
N SER A 74 -1.86 -9.80 -10.54
CA SER A 74 -0.68 -10.24 -9.80
C SER A 74 -0.09 -9.05 -9.04
N LEU A 75 0.72 -9.30 -8.02
CA LEU A 75 1.34 -8.21 -7.25
C LEU A 75 2.20 -7.31 -8.16
N SER A 76 2.94 -7.88 -9.11
CA SER A 76 3.70 -7.13 -10.11
C SER A 76 2.81 -6.21 -10.96
N ASN A 77 1.58 -6.64 -11.28
CA ASN A 77 0.63 -5.82 -12.02
C ASN A 77 0.08 -4.68 -11.16
N GLU A 78 -0.18 -4.89 -9.86
CA GLU A 78 -0.59 -3.81 -8.95
C GLU A 78 0.49 -2.72 -8.85
N TYR A 79 1.76 -3.12 -8.74
CA TYR A 79 2.90 -2.20 -8.78
C TYR A 79 3.00 -1.45 -10.11
N LYS A 80 2.75 -2.13 -11.24
CA LYS A 80 2.72 -1.51 -12.56
C LYS A 80 1.60 -0.48 -12.69
N ILE A 81 0.40 -0.79 -12.20
CA ILE A 81 -0.75 0.13 -12.19
C ILE A 81 -0.41 1.37 -11.36
N ALA A 82 0.08 1.19 -10.13
CA ALA A 82 0.48 2.29 -9.27
C ALA A 82 1.54 3.19 -9.93
N ALA A 83 2.60 2.59 -10.47
CA ALA A 83 3.68 3.32 -11.13
C ALA A 83 3.19 4.15 -12.32
N PHE A 84 2.38 3.54 -13.19
CA PHE A 84 1.86 4.18 -14.39
C PHE A 84 0.84 5.28 -14.06
N SER A 85 -0.15 4.99 -13.20
CA SER A 85 -1.24 5.92 -12.88
C SER A 85 -0.79 7.12 -12.06
N PHE A 86 0.21 6.94 -11.18
CA PHE A 86 0.65 8.00 -10.27
C PHE A 86 2.06 8.54 -10.58
N GLY A 87 2.64 8.17 -11.73
CA GLY A 87 3.92 8.70 -12.20
C GLY A 87 5.12 8.35 -11.32
N LEU A 88 5.08 7.20 -10.64
CA LEU A 88 6.15 6.77 -9.73
C LEU A 88 7.28 6.09 -10.51
N GLY A 89 8.50 6.59 -10.32
CA GLY A 89 9.70 6.02 -10.90
C GLY A 89 10.19 4.77 -10.18
N ARG A 90 11.26 4.17 -10.71
CA ARG A 90 11.86 2.94 -10.17
C ARG A 90 12.26 3.10 -8.69
N LYS A 91 12.82 4.26 -8.32
CA LYS A 91 13.25 4.52 -6.94
C LYS A 91 12.07 4.65 -5.99
N GLU A 92 11.02 5.38 -6.37
CA GLU A 92 9.81 5.48 -5.54
C GLU A 92 9.15 4.12 -5.35
N MET A 93 9.03 3.31 -6.41
CA MET A 93 8.45 1.97 -6.33
C MET A 93 9.29 1.03 -5.45
N PHE A 94 10.62 1.16 -5.49
CA PHE A 94 11.51 0.38 -4.64
C PHE A 94 11.32 0.73 -3.16
N GLU A 95 11.30 2.03 -2.81
CA GLU A 95 11.07 2.45 -1.42
C GLU A 95 9.68 2.08 -0.93
N LEU A 96 8.65 2.19 -1.79
CA LEU A 96 7.29 1.74 -1.48
C LEU A 96 7.27 0.25 -1.08
N SER A 97 7.96 -0.60 -1.85
CA SER A 97 8.07 -2.03 -1.56
C SER A 97 8.85 -2.31 -0.28
N LYS A 98 9.99 -1.65 -0.11
CA LYS A 98 10.87 -1.82 1.05
C LYS A 98 10.19 -1.42 2.35
N ASN A 99 9.44 -0.31 2.35
CA ASN A 99 8.77 0.18 3.56
C ASN A 99 7.71 -0.80 4.09
N ALA A 100 7.14 -1.67 3.24
CA ALA A 100 6.20 -2.69 3.68
C ALA A 100 6.79 -3.65 4.74
N VAL A 101 8.11 -3.83 4.78
CA VAL A 101 8.81 -4.64 5.79
C VAL A 101 8.56 -4.13 7.21
N GLU A 102 8.41 -2.82 7.40
CA GLU A 102 8.16 -2.26 8.73
C GLU A 102 6.76 -2.63 9.25
N PHE A 103 5.82 -2.91 8.34
CA PHE A 103 4.41 -3.14 8.65
C PHE A 103 4.02 -4.62 8.72
N ILE A 104 4.93 -5.56 8.48
CA ILE A 104 4.65 -6.99 8.64
C ILE A 104 4.54 -7.37 10.12
N PHE A 105 3.78 -8.41 10.41
CA PHE A 105 3.61 -8.97 11.76
C PHE A 105 4.61 -10.09 12.09
N ALA A 106 5.64 -10.26 11.25
CA ALA A 106 6.75 -11.16 11.55
C ALA A 106 7.68 -10.55 12.61
N ASP A 107 8.51 -11.40 13.21
CA ASP A 107 9.48 -10.99 14.22
C ASP A 107 10.62 -10.12 13.64
N ASN A 108 11.45 -9.59 14.54
CA ASN A 108 12.55 -8.70 14.17
C ASN A 108 13.65 -9.39 13.36
N MET A 109 13.84 -10.71 13.50
CA MET A 109 14.85 -11.42 12.71
C MET A 109 14.41 -11.47 11.24
N VAL A 110 13.14 -11.80 10.99
CA VAL A 110 12.57 -11.80 9.64
C VAL A 110 12.61 -10.40 9.02
N LYS A 111 12.27 -9.35 9.80
CA LYS A 111 12.37 -7.96 9.32
C LYS A 111 13.80 -7.61 8.92
N GLU A 112 14.79 -8.01 9.72
CA GLU A 112 16.20 -7.72 9.43
C GLU A 112 16.69 -8.46 8.18
N ASP A 113 16.32 -9.73 8.01
CA ASP A 113 16.63 -10.50 6.80
C ASP A 113 16.04 -9.83 5.54
N LEU A 114 14.78 -9.38 5.61
CA LEU A 114 14.15 -8.66 4.51
C LEU A 114 14.84 -7.32 4.23
N ARG A 115 15.18 -6.52 5.25
CA ARG A 115 15.96 -5.27 5.07
C ARG A 115 17.30 -5.53 4.40
N ASN A 116 17.97 -6.63 4.74
CA ASN A 116 19.22 -7.04 4.11
C ASN A 116 19.02 -7.39 2.63
N ILE A 117 17.96 -8.14 2.29
CA ILE A 117 17.59 -8.44 0.89
C ILE A 117 17.36 -7.14 0.10
N PHE A 118 16.57 -6.21 0.63
CA PHE A 118 16.36 -4.91 -0.01
C PHE A 118 17.67 -4.13 -0.14
N SER A 119 18.50 -4.08 0.90
CA SER A 119 19.77 -3.36 0.89
C SER A 119 20.77 -3.90 -0.14
N LEU A 120 20.75 -5.20 -0.43
CA LEU A 120 21.55 -5.80 -1.50
C LEU A 120 21.11 -5.31 -2.88
N VAL A 121 19.79 -5.22 -3.11
CA VAL A 121 19.22 -4.75 -4.39
C VAL A 121 19.42 -3.23 -4.56
N ALA A 122 19.32 -2.46 -3.48
CA ALA A 122 19.48 -0.99 -3.49
C ALA A 122 20.84 -0.52 -4.07
N LYS A 123 21.88 -1.37 -4.02
CA LYS A 123 23.20 -1.07 -4.60
C LYS A 123 23.19 -0.97 -6.13
N ASN A 124 22.15 -1.51 -6.77
CA ASN A 124 22.01 -1.59 -8.24
C ASN A 124 20.87 -0.70 -8.78
N LEU A 125 20.31 0.19 -7.95
CA LEU A 125 19.23 1.12 -8.31
C LEU A 125 19.77 2.52 -8.66
#